data_AF-A0A821ZUY7-F1
#
_entry.id   AF-A0A821ZUY7-F1
#
_cell.length_a   1.000
_cell.length_b   1.000
_cell.length_c   1.000
_cell.angle_alpha   90.00
_cell.angle_beta   90.00
_cell.angle_gamma   90.00
#
_symmetry.space_group_name_H-M   'P 1'
#
loop_
_entity.id
_entity.type
_entity.pdbx_description
1 polymer ?
#
loop_
_entity_poly.entity_id
_entity_poly.type
_entity_poly.pdbx_seq_one_letter_code
_entity_poly.pdbx_strand_id
1 'polypeptide(L)'
;MDTDLAYCLERFIDDQIELIDQNLETIEQNEAHEYAKIDELMLSENPTTTATTTEATPISQSTHEEDAAIVQRFVSDLLDTVNNDSAASSPNDLKDSLDELRSELTKQIDECMEFIVRIRKLARPILGSTNFVTQCREFTNRLSAEKKSEKNFTDLCQIIETSDFRSVVENIQNWWKETYGSSINEIIHLNKRYNPGINNNDMVILPPRCSIILCAKRIISIRNMESNADSRKHDIVCEFVREIQSIDDINRQEISADDLIVQLDNSDINSAIEFANNWLSKRDAIRDKQKEEEQ
;
A
#
# COMPACT_ATOMS: atom_id res chain seq x y z
N MET A 1 1.63 6.85 -52.03
CA MET A 1 1.66 6.57 -50.59
C MET A 1 0.29 6.01 -50.26
N ASP A 2 0.26 4.76 -49.80
CA ASP A 2 -0.88 3.86 -49.85
C ASP A 2 -2.05 4.30 -48.96
N THR A 3 -3.08 4.86 -49.58
CA THR A 3 -4.38 5.13 -48.97
C THR A 3 -5.03 3.86 -48.41
N ASP A 4 -4.73 2.71 -49.01
CA ASP A 4 -5.21 1.40 -48.54
C ASP A 4 -4.54 0.96 -47.24
N LEU A 5 -3.27 1.34 -47.02
CA LEU A 5 -2.57 1.06 -45.76
C LEU A 5 -3.11 1.91 -44.62
N ALA A 6 -3.41 3.19 -44.88
CA ALA A 6 -4.03 4.07 -43.90
C ALA A 6 -5.44 3.57 -43.50
N TYR A 7 -6.24 3.15 -44.48
CA TYR A 7 -7.56 2.57 -44.24
C TYR A 7 -7.51 1.26 -43.44
N CYS A 8 -6.54 0.38 -43.74
CA CYS A 8 -6.35 -0.86 -42.98
C CYS A 8 -5.87 -0.61 -41.55
N LEU A 9 -5.04 0.41 -41.32
CA LEU A 9 -4.56 0.76 -39.97
C LEU A 9 -5.65 1.40 -39.12
N GLU A 10 -6.50 2.25 -39.71
CA GLU A 10 -7.63 2.87 -39.02
C GLU A 10 -8.64 1.80 -38.57
N ARG A 11 -8.99 0.87 -39.47
CA ARG A 11 -9.84 -0.29 -39.11
C ARG A 11 -9.23 -1.20 -38.06
N PHE A 12 -7.91 -1.45 -38.13
CA PHE A 12 -7.24 -2.26 -37.11
C PHE A 12 -7.28 -1.58 -35.73
N ILE A 13 -7.11 -0.26 -35.67
CA ILE A 13 -7.21 0.49 -34.42
C ILE A 13 -8.63 0.43 -33.86
N ASP A 14 -9.65 0.61 -34.70
CA ASP A 14 -11.05 0.51 -34.29
C ASP A 14 -11.39 -0.90 -33.75
N ASP A 15 -10.94 -1.95 -34.43
CA ASP A 15 -11.14 -3.34 -34.00
C ASP A 15 -10.43 -3.64 -32.65
N GLN A 16 -9.27 -3.02 -32.39
CA GLN A 16 -8.58 -3.15 -31.10
C GLN A 16 -9.28 -2.38 -29.98
N ILE A 17 -9.85 -1.22 -30.27
CA ILE A 17 -10.63 -0.43 -29.30
C ILE A 17 -11.90 -1.20 -28.92
N GLU A 18 -12.63 -1.74 -29.90
CA GLU A 18 -13.84 -2.53 -29.64
C GLU A 18 -13.54 -3.79 -28.79
N LEU A 19 -12.41 -4.45 -29.05
CA LEU A 19 -11.98 -5.60 -28.24
C LEU A 19 -11.62 -5.21 -26.80
N ILE A 20 -11.06 -4.01 -26.59
CA ILE A 20 -10.75 -3.50 -25.25
C ILE A 20 -12.03 -3.15 -24.50
N ASP A 21 -12.97 -2.49 -25.16
CA ASP A 21 -14.26 -2.11 -24.55
C ASP A 21 -15.08 -3.35 -24.15
N GLN A 22 -15.12 -4.40 -24.99
CA GLN A 22 -15.77 -5.66 -24.66
C GLN A 22 -15.12 -6.39 -23.47
N ASN A 23 -13.78 -6.31 -23.36
CA ASN A 23 -13.06 -6.89 -22.24
C ASN A 23 -13.27 -6.09 -20.94
N LEU A 24 -13.37 -4.77 -21.02
CA LEU A 24 -13.70 -3.92 -19.87
C LEU A 24 -15.11 -4.19 -19.35
N GLU A 25 -16.10 -4.30 -20.24
CA GLU A 25 -17.48 -4.61 -19.85
C GLU A 25 -17.57 -6.01 -19.18
N THR A 26 -16.79 -6.97 -19.67
CA THR A 26 -16.69 -8.31 -19.06
C THR A 26 -16.05 -8.27 -17.67
N ILE A 27 -15.04 -7.42 -17.46
CA ILE A 27 -14.39 -7.24 -16.15
C ILE A 27 -15.35 -6.57 -15.17
N GLU A 28 -16.06 -5.51 -15.59
CA GLU A 28 -17.05 -4.83 -14.75
C GLU A 28 -18.18 -5.76 -14.33
N GLN A 29 -18.67 -6.62 -15.22
CA GLN A 29 -19.68 -7.63 -14.90
C GLN A 29 -19.18 -8.68 -13.90
N ASN A 30 -17.92 -9.12 -14.05
CA ASN A 30 -17.31 -10.08 -13.12
C ASN A 30 -17.06 -9.46 -11.74
N GLU A 31 -16.61 -8.20 -11.68
CA GLU A 31 -16.45 -7.49 -10.41
C GLU A 31 -17.80 -7.27 -9.72
N ALA A 32 -18.83 -6.83 -10.44
CA ALA A 32 -20.17 -6.66 -9.89
C ALA A 32 -20.75 -7.98 -9.34
N HIS A 33 -20.48 -9.11 -10.01
CA HIS A 33 -20.88 -10.43 -9.53
C HIS A 33 -20.12 -10.84 -8.25
N GLU A 34 -18.82 -10.56 -8.15
CA GLU A 34 -18.04 -10.84 -6.94
C GLU A 34 -18.48 -9.96 -5.76
N TYR A 35 -18.75 -8.67 -5.98
CA TYR A 35 -19.29 -7.78 -4.94
C TYR A 35 -20.67 -8.24 -4.44
N ALA A 36 -21.58 -8.64 -5.34
CA ALA A 36 -22.88 -9.16 -4.95
C ALA A 36 -22.78 -10.44 -4.10
N LYS A 37 -21.80 -11.30 -4.39
CA LYS A 37 -21.54 -12.53 -3.63
C LYS A 37 -20.96 -12.24 -2.24
N ILE A 38 -20.11 -11.21 -2.12
CA ILE A 38 -19.59 -10.73 -0.83
C ILE A 38 -20.72 -10.13 0.02
N ASP A 39 -21.59 -9.31 -0.57
CA ASP A 39 -22.75 -8.74 0.13
C ASP A 39 -23.73 -9.82 0.61
N GLU A 40 -23.95 -10.87 -0.19
CA GLU A 40 -24.79 -12.02 0.20
C GLU A 40 -24.18 -12.81 1.38
N LEU A 41 -22.86 -12.98 1.41
CA LEU A 41 -22.14 -13.58 2.53
C LEU A 41 -22.21 -12.71 3.80
N MET A 42 -22.00 -11.40 3.68
CA MET A 42 -22.08 -10.44 4.79
C MET A 42 -23.49 -10.32 5.39
N LEU A 43 -24.54 -10.49 4.57
CA LEU A 43 -25.93 -10.53 5.01
C LEU A 43 -26.30 -11.87 5.67
N SER A 44 -25.64 -12.96 5.30
CA SER A 44 -25.84 -14.28 5.93
C SER A 44 -25.16 -14.43 7.29
N GLU A 45 -24.13 -13.62 7.58
CA GLU A 45 -23.37 -13.66 8.83
C GLU A 45 -23.82 -12.64 9.89
N ASN A 46 -24.81 -11.79 9.58
CA ASN A 46 -25.44 -10.90 10.56
C ASN A 46 -26.79 -11.45 11.03
N PRO A 47 -26.85 -12.26 12.10
CA PRO A 47 -28.12 -12.55 12.73
C PRO A 47 -28.68 -11.23 13.29
N THR A 48 -29.84 -10.87 12.78
CA THR A 48 -30.64 -9.74 13.23
C THR A 48 -30.65 -9.69 14.75
N THR A 49 -30.12 -8.61 15.30
CA THR A 49 -30.06 -8.28 16.72
C THR A 49 -31.47 -8.15 17.28
N THR A 50 -32.06 -9.28 17.68
CA THR A 50 -33.11 -9.28 18.68
C THR A 50 -32.49 -8.89 20.00
N ALA A 51 -32.90 -7.73 20.50
CA ALA A 51 -32.70 -7.29 21.88
C ALA A 51 -33.18 -8.41 22.82
N THR A 52 -32.23 -9.24 23.23
CA THR A 52 -32.46 -10.34 24.16
C THR A 52 -32.05 -9.79 25.52
N THR A 53 -33.05 -9.64 26.37
CA THR A 53 -32.92 -9.36 27.80
C THR A 53 -31.73 -10.15 28.34
N THR A 54 -30.77 -9.42 28.91
CA THR A 54 -29.54 -9.94 29.52
C THR A 54 -29.90 -10.88 30.67
N GLU A 55 -30.09 -12.16 30.36
CA GLU A 55 -29.89 -13.22 31.33
C GLU A 55 -28.38 -13.33 31.53
N ALA A 56 -27.94 -13.27 32.80
CA ALA A 56 -26.55 -13.45 33.15
C ALA A 56 -26.07 -14.80 32.60
N THR A 57 -25.17 -14.74 31.62
CA THR A 57 -24.54 -15.94 31.05
C THR A 57 -23.94 -16.73 32.23
N PRO A 58 -24.36 -17.98 32.46
CA PRO A 58 -23.77 -18.78 33.52
C PRO A 58 -22.28 -18.95 33.22
N ILE A 59 -21.45 -18.62 34.21
CA ILE A 59 -20.00 -18.74 34.09
C ILE A 59 -19.65 -20.21 33.96
N SER A 60 -19.04 -20.54 32.81
CA SER A 60 -18.53 -21.88 32.56
C SER A 60 -17.30 -22.08 33.44
N GLN A 61 -17.36 -23.03 34.37
CA GLN A 61 -16.19 -23.45 35.13
C GLN A 61 -15.32 -24.33 34.23
N SER A 62 -14.24 -23.75 33.69
CA SER A 62 -13.23 -24.47 32.91
C SER A 62 -12.33 -25.35 33.79
N THR A 63 -11.63 -26.29 33.17
CA THR A 63 -10.59 -27.12 33.79
C THR A 63 -9.19 -26.48 33.72
N HIS A 64 -8.22 -26.98 34.51
CA HIS A 64 -6.82 -26.55 34.41
C HIS A 64 -6.26 -26.74 32.99
N GLU A 65 -6.62 -27.82 32.31
CA GLU A 65 -6.16 -28.11 30.94
C GLU A 65 -6.74 -27.12 29.93
N GLU A 66 -7.99 -26.71 30.08
CA GLU A 66 -8.63 -25.72 29.21
C GLU A 66 -8.03 -24.33 29.40
N ASP A 67 -7.78 -23.90 30.64
CA ASP A 67 -7.15 -22.61 30.92
C ASP A 67 -5.72 -22.54 30.38
N ALA A 68 -4.96 -23.63 30.55
CA ALA A 68 -3.62 -23.75 30.00
C ALA A 68 -3.63 -23.74 28.47
N ALA A 69 -4.63 -24.35 27.82
CA ALA A 69 -4.77 -24.35 26.38
C ALA A 69 -5.09 -22.95 25.82
N ILE A 70 -5.92 -22.16 26.52
CA ILE A 70 -6.21 -20.76 26.17
C ILE A 70 -4.92 -19.93 26.17
N VAL A 71 -4.14 -20.01 27.25
CA VAL A 71 -2.87 -19.27 27.35
C VAL A 71 -1.84 -19.77 26.35
N GLN A 72 -1.69 -21.09 26.16
CA GLN A 72 -0.74 -21.64 25.20
C GLN A 72 -1.05 -21.22 23.76
N ARG A 73 -2.33 -21.20 23.37
CA ARG A 73 -2.77 -20.72 22.06
C ARG A 73 -2.48 -19.24 21.89
N PHE A 74 -2.87 -18.39 22.85
CA PHE A 74 -2.56 -16.97 22.82
C PHE A 74 -1.05 -16.68 22.70
N VAL A 75 -0.22 -17.39 23.46
CA VAL A 75 1.24 -17.27 23.40
C VAL A 75 1.78 -17.75 22.05
N SER A 76 1.29 -18.87 21.53
CA SER A 76 1.69 -19.38 20.22
C SER A 76 1.35 -18.40 19.11
N ASP A 77 0.11 -17.90 19.09
CA ASP A 77 -0.38 -17.00 18.05
C ASP A 77 0.37 -15.65 18.09
N LEU A 78 0.68 -15.12 19.28
CA LEU A 78 1.51 -13.92 19.45
C LEU A 78 2.98 -14.13 19.09
N LEU A 79 3.54 -15.33 19.29
CA LEU A 79 4.90 -15.61 18.84
C LEU A 79 4.95 -15.86 17.33
N ASP A 80 3.89 -16.40 16.76
CA ASP A 80 3.74 -16.60 15.32
C ASP A 80 3.54 -15.28 14.57
N THR A 81 2.97 -14.23 15.19
CA THR A 81 3.05 -12.88 14.62
C THR A 81 4.49 -12.41 14.55
N VAL A 82 5.31 -12.54 15.62
CA VAL A 82 6.74 -12.17 15.59
C VAL A 82 7.53 -12.95 14.54
N ASN A 83 7.32 -14.26 14.45
CA ASN A 83 8.07 -15.12 13.55
C ASN A 83 7.73 -14.84 12.09
N ASN A 84 6.47 -14.52 11.78
CA ASN A 84 6.05 -14.13 10.44
C ASN A 84 6.37 -12.65 10.12
N ASP A 85 6.37 -11.76 11.12
CA ASP A 85 6.73 -10.34 10.98
C ASP A 85 8.25 -10.15 10.82
N SER A 86 9.09 -11.07 11.33
CA SER A 86 10.54 -11.05 11.05
C SER A 86 10.89 -11.28 9.57
N ALA A 87 9.92 -11.76 8.77
CA ALA A 87 10.02 -11.87 7.32
C ALA A 87 9.31 -10.71 6.58
N ALA A 88 8.58 -9.84 7.27
CA ALA A 88 7.90 -8.68 6.72
C ALA A 88 8.78 -7.44 6.89
N SER A 89 9.42 -7.05 5.79
CA SER A 89 10.10 -5.78 5.51
C SER A 89 10.77 -5.06 6.69
N SER A 90 12.10 -5.18 6.78
CA SER A 90 12.91 -4.39 7.71
C SER A 90 12.71 -2.88 7.46
N PRO A 91 12.82 -2.00 8.47
CA PRO A 91 12.89 -0.55 8.26
C PRO A 91 13.98 -0.11 7.26
N ASN A 92 14.99 -0.95 7.05
CA ASN A 92 15.98 -0.76 5.99
C ASN A 92 15.38 -0.90 4.59
N ASP A 93 14.36 -1.74 4.38
CA ASP A 93 13.77 -2.00 3.07
C ASP A 93 12.96 -0.81 2.55
N LEU A 94 12.29 -0.07 3.45
CA LEU A 94 11.61 1.18 3.10
C LEU A 94 12.62 2.25 2.70
N LYS A 95 13.68 2.41 3.50
CA LYS A 95 14.75 3.38 3.22
C LYS A 95 15.47 3.06 1.91
N ASP A 96 15.83 1.81 1.70
CA ASP A 96 16.49 1.34 0.47
C ASP A 96 15.58 1.55 -0.75
N SER A 97 14.27 1.32 -0.61
CA SER A 97 13.29 1.57 -1.68
C SER A 97 13.12 3.07 -1.98
N LEU A 98 13.20 3.95 -0.97
CA LEU A 98 13.19 5.41 -1.17
C LEU A 98 14.48 5.90 -1.83
N ASP A 99 15.63 5.35 -1.46
CA ASP A 99 16.91 5.65 -2.10
C ASP A 99 16.95 5.17 -3.56
N GLU A 100 16.39 3.98 -3.85
CA GLU A 100 16.20 3.49 -5.22
C GLU A 100 15.27 4.40 -6.03
N LEU A 101 14.14 4.83 -5.45
CA LEU A 101 13.22 5.78 -6.07
C LEU A 101 13.92 7.10 -6.42
N ARG A 102 14.74 7.63 -5.51
CA ARG A 102 15.53 8.86 -5.72
C ARG A 102 16.52 8.68 -6.88
N SER A 103 17.18 7.53 -6.93
CA SER A 103 18.12 7.19 -8.00
C SER A 103 17.42 7.11 -9.37
N GLU A 104 16.31 6.38 -9.46
CA GLU A 104 15.56 6.23 -10.72
C GLU A 104 14.92 7.55 -11.17
N LEU A 105 14.44 8.39 -10.25
CA LEU A 105 13.98 9.74 -10.59
C LEU A 105 15.11 10.58 -11.20
N THR A 106 16.28 10.58 -10.58
CA THR A 106 17.45 11.32 -11.07
C THR A 106 17.84 10.85 -12.46
N LYS A 107 17.91 9.53 -12.67
CA LYS A 107 18.22 8.92 -13.95
C LYS A 107 17.22 9.30 -15.05
N GLN A 108 15.91 9.28 -14.76
CA GLN A 108 14.90 9.69 -15.74
C GLN A 108 15.02 11.17 -16.13
N ILE A 109 15.35 12.04 -15.17
CA ILE A 109 15.60 13.47 -15.42
C ILE A 109 16.86 13.65 -16.29
N ASP A 110 17.92 12.90 -16.00
CA ASP A 110 19.16 12.91 -16.79
C ASP A 110 18.91 12.48 -18.24
N GLU A 111 18.14 11.40 -18.45
CA GLU A 111 17.74 10.95 -19.79
C GLU A 111 16.95 12.03 -20.55
N CYS A 112 16.05 12.74 -19.85
CA CYS A 112 15.33 13.88 -20.43
C CYS A 112 16.28 15.02 -20.81
N MET A 113 17.27 15.33 -19.97
CA MET A 113 18.27 16.36 -20.27
C MET A 113 19.15 15.98 -21.45
N GLU A 114 19.60 14.73 -21.53
CA GLU A 114 20.38 14.22 -22.65
C GLU A 114 19.60 14.29 -23.96
N PHE A 115 18.31 13.93 -23.93
CA PHE A 115 17.41 14.07 -25.06
C PHE A 115 17.34 15.53 -25.53
N ILE A 116 17.18 16.50 -24.62
CA ILE A 116 17.13 17.92 -24.95
C ILE A 116 18.47 18.42 -25.51
N VAL A 117 19.59 17.95 -24.97
CA VAL A 117 20.93 18.27 -25.51
C VAL A 117 21.10 17.72 -26.92
N ARG A 118 20.59 16.52 -27.20
CA ARG A 118 20.63 15.88 -28.52
C ARG A 118 19.84 16.70 -29.55
N ILE A 119 18.58 17.06 -29.28
CA ILE A 119 17.77 17.86 -30.21
C ILE A 119 18.38 19.26 -30.43
N ARG A 120 18.98 19.86 -29.39
CA ARG A 120 19.71 21.13 -29.50
C ARG A 120 20.89 21.02 -30.47
N LYS A 121 21.67 19.95 -30.37
CA LYS A 121 22.82 19.70 -31.26
C LYS A 121 22.38 19.54 -32.72
N LEU A 122 21.26 18.86 -32.94
CA LEU A 122 20.69 18.65 -34.28
C LEU A 122 20.15 19.94 -34.90
N ALA A 123 19.55 20.84 -34.10
CA ALA A 123 19.04 22.11 -34.60
C ALA A 123 20.12 23.17 -34.87
N ARG A 124 21.26 23.14 -34.16
CA ARG A 124 22.32 24.17 -34.21
C ARG A 124 22.79 24.55 -35.64
N PRO A 125 22.96 23.63 -36.60
CA PRO A 125 23.42 24.00 -37.96
C PRO A 125 22.36 24.74 -38.80
N ILE A 126 21.09 24.73 -38.38
CA ILE A 126 19.98 25.30 -39.15
C ILE A 126 19.88 26.81 -38.88
N LEU A 127 19.77 27.60 -39.95
CA LEU A 127 19.62 29.05 -39.87
C LEU A 127 18.35 29.43 -39.08
N GLY A 128 18.46 30.37 -38.15
CA GLY A 128 17.33 30.82 -37.31
C GLY A 128 17.10 29.99 -36.04
N SER A 129 17.90 28.95 -35.77
CA SER A 129 17.76 28.09 -34.59
C SER A 129 18.29 28.69 -33.28
N THR A 130 18.93 29.87 -33.29
CA THR A 130 19.59 30.47 -32.12
C THR A 130 18.68 30.59 -30.90
N ASN A 131 17.43 31.04 -31.10
CA ASN A 131 16.46 31.18 -30.02
C ASN A 131 16.08 29.82 -29.40
N PHE A 132 15.92 28.79 -30.24
CA PHE A 132 15.65 27.43 -29.78
C PHE A 132 16.83 26.85 -29.01
N VAL A 133 18.06 27.10 -29.46
CA VAL A 133 19.28 26.67 -28.76
C VAL A 133 19.38 27.29 -27.37
N THR A 134 19.02 28.57 -27.23
CA THR A 134 18.95 29.28 -25.95
C THR A 134 17.87 28.68 -25.04
N GLN A 135 16.65 28.47 -25.56
CA GLN A 135 15.56 27.85 -24.80
C GLN A 135 15.92 26.44 -24.30
N CYS A 136 16.59 25.62 -25.12
CA CYS A 136 17.06 24.30 -24.69
C CYS A 136 18.05 24.40 -23.50
N ARG A 137 18.91 25.43 -23.47
CA ARG A 137 19.86 25.64 -22.37
C ARG A 137 19.16 26.09 -21.09
N GLU A 138 18.23 27.04 -21.21
CA GLU A 138 17.40 27.48 -20.08
C GLU A 138 16.60 26.32 -19.50
N PHE A 139 16.11 25.44 -20.37
CA PHE A 139 15.39 24.24 -19.96
C PHE A 139 16.26 23.27 -19.15
N THR A 140 17.42 22.89 -19.67
CA THR A 140 18.34 21.98 -18.97
C THR A 140 18.76 22.56 -17.63
N ASN A 141 19.01 23.88 -17.56
CA ASN A 141 19.36 24.55 -16.30
C ASN A 141 18.22 24.53 -15.27
N ARG A 142 16.95 24.61 -15.72
CA ARG A 142 15.78 24.51 -14.84
C ARG A 142 15.57 23.08 -14.33
N LEU A 143 15.88 22.07 -15.15
CA LEU A 143 15.80 20.66 -14.75
C LEU A 143 16.89 20.28 -13.75
N SER A 144 18.13 20.72 -13.98
CA SER A 144 19.29 20.38 -13.15
C SER A 144 19.39 21.20 -11.85
N ALA A 145 18.38 22.01 -11.52
CA ALA A 145 18.41 22.86 -10.34
C ALA A 145 18.20 21.99 -9.09
N GLU A 146 19.26 21.77 -8.31
CA GLU A 146 19.27 20.90 -7.12
C GLU A 146 18.12 21.17 -6.14
N LYS A 147 17.87 22.46 -5.82
CA LYS A 147 16.75 22.86 -4.95
C LYS A 147 15.38 22.44 -5.49
N LYS A 148 15.21 22.41 -6.81
CA LYS A 148 13.98 21.99 -7.47
C LYS A 148 13.90 20.45 -7.48
N SER A 149 15.03 19.78 -7.68
CA SER A 149 15.10 18.31 -7.64
C SER A 149 14.69 17.74 -6.29
N GLU A 150 15.21 18.30 -5.18
CA GLU A 150 14.84 17.84 -3.84
C GLU A 150 13.35 18.09 -3.56
N LYS A 151 12.84 19.28 -3.90
CA LYS A 151 11.41 19.58 -3.76
C LYS A 151 10.55 18.58 -4.54
N ASN A 152 10.90 18.33 -5.80
CA ASN A 152 10.15 17.41 -6.65
C ASN A 152 10.18 15.98 -6.08
N PHE A 153 11.30 15.55 -5.51
CA PHE A 153 11.38 14.26 -4.81
C PHE A 153 10.48 14.23 -3.57
N THR A 154 10.47 15.28 -2.75
CA THR A 154 9.54 15.39 -1.61
C THR A 154 8.08 15.32 -2.05
N ASP A 155 7.71 16.07 -3.10
CA ASP A 155 6.35 16.08 -3.65
C ASP A 155 5.95 14.66 -4.14
N LEU A 156 6.86 13.94 -4.79
CA LEU A 156 6.65 12.55 -5.22
C LEU A 156 6.45 11.60 -4.03
N CYS A 157 7.26 11.72 -2.98
CA CYS A 157 7.10 10.92 -1.76
C CYS A 157 5.73 11.17 -1.13
N GLN A 158 5.29 12.43 -1.05
CA GLN A 158 3.97 12.77 -0.49
C GLN A 158 2.82 12.17 -1.32
N ILE A 159 2.96 12.12 -2.65
CA ILE A 159 2.00 11.43 -3.52
C ILE A 159 1.96 9.95 -3.19
N ILE A 160 3.11 9.29 -3.07
CA ILE A 160 3.19 7.86 -2.73
C ILE A 160 2.62 7.60 -1.33
N GLU A 161 2.88 8.47 -0.37
CA GLU A 161 2.34 8.41 0.99
C GLU A 161 0.81 8.42 1.02
N THR A 162 0.20 9.26 0.18
CA THR A 162 -1.26 9.48 0.16
C THR A 162 -2.01 8.61 -0.86
N SER A 163 -1.30 7.92 -1.76
CA SER A 163 -1.90 7.06 -2.79
C SER A 163 -2.05 5.61 -2.30
N ASP A 164 -3.04 4.92 -2.87
CA ASP A 164 -3.17 3.47 -2.76
C ASP A 164 -2.60 2.76 -4.01
N PHE A 165 -2.58 1.42 -3.98
CA PHE A 165 -1.99 0.61 -5.06
C PHE A 165 -2.71 0.79 -6.42
N ARG A 166 -3.99 1.18 -6.40
CA ARG A 166 -4.83 1.35 -7.59
C ARG A 166 -4.59 2.71 -8.25
N SER A 167 -4.45 3.76 -7.44
CA SER A 167 -4.33 5.16 -7.87
C SER A 167 -2.89 5.64 -8.07
N VAL A 168 -1.90 4.99 -7.46
CA VAL A 168 -0.49 5.44 -7.48
C VAL A 168 0.08 5.64 -8.89
N VAL A 169 -0.31 4.79 -9.84
CA VAL A 169 0.16 4.87 -11.23
C VAL A 169 -0.28 6.18 -11.86
N GLU A 170 -1.58 6.47 -11.78
CA GLU A 170 -2.17 7.67 -12.36
C GLU A 170 -1.65 8.94 -11.66
N ASN A 171 -1.57 8.92 -10.33
CA ASN A 171 -1.09 10.06 -9.55
C ASN A 171 0.36 10.43 -9.89
N ILE A 172 1.25 9.44 -10.02
CA ILE A 172 2.65 9.67 -10.42
C ILE A 172 2.74 10.16 -11.87
N GLN A 173 1.93 9.60 -12.79
CA GLN A 173 1.92 10.03 -14.18
C GLN A 173 1.43 11.48 -14.34
N ASN A 174 0.38 11.86 -13.61
CA ASN A 174 -0.14 13.23 -13.59
C ASN A 174 0.89 14.19 -13.03
N TRP A 175 1.50 13.86 -11.89
CA TRP A 175 2.59 14.63 -11.30
C TRP A 175 3.78 14.79 -12.25
N TRP A 176 4.20 13.73 -12.94
CA TRP A 176 5.30 13.80 -13.90
C TRP A 176 4.97 14.76 -15.06
N LYS A 177 3.75 14.65 -15.59
CA LYS A 177 3.27 15.49 -16.69
C LYS A 177 3.23 16.97 -16.30
N GLU A 178 2.79 17.28 -15.08
CA GLU A 178 2.76 18.66 -14.57
C GLU A 178 4.15 19.19 -14.27
N THR A 179 5.00 18.38 -13.64
CA THR A 179 6.32 18.78 -13.15
C THR A 179 7.35 18.91 -14.27
N TYR A 180 7.35 17.95 -15.20
CA TYR A 180 8.37 17.80 -16.25
C TYR A 180 7.76 17.73 -17.65
N GLY A 181 6.74 16.89 -17.85
CA GLY A 181 6.24 16.50 -19.18
C GLY A 181 5.74 17.69 -20.01
N SER A 182 5.00 18.63 -19.43
CA SER A 182 4.47 19.81 -20.13
C SER A 182 5.60 20.68 -20.71
N SER A 183 6.64 20.85 -19.92
CA SER A 183 7.83 21.63 -20.28
C SER A 183 8.63 20.88 -21.38
N ILE A 184 8.80 19.56 -21.26
CA ILE A 184 9.50 18.73 -22.26
C ILE A 184 8.74 18.76 -23.59
N ASN A 185 7.42 18.67 -23.53
CA ASN A 185 6.55 18.70 -24.70
C ASN A 185 6.67 20.03 -25.45
N GLU A 186 6.75 21.16 -24.73
CA GLU A 186 6.99 22.48 -25.35
C GLU A 186 8.27 22.47 -26.18
N ILE A 187 9.37 21.94 -25.63
CA ILE A 187 10.65 21.84 -26.34
C ILE A 187 10.55 20.92 -27.56
N ILE A 188 9.85 19.78 -27.46
CA ILE A 188 9.60 18.88 -28.59
C ILE A 188 8.80 19.59 -29.69
N HIS A 189 7.75 20.33 -29.34
CA HIS A 189 6.95 21.08 -30.29
C HIS A 189 7.77 22.15 -31.03
N LEU A 190 8.63 22.88 -30.30
CA LEU A 190 9.52 23.87 -30.90
C LEU A 190 10.56 23.22 -31.83
N ASN A 191 11.05 22.04 -31.47
CA ASN A 191 12.00 21.28 -32.28
C ASN A 191 11.43 20.84 -33.64
N LYS A 192 10.11 20.64 -33.77
CA LYS A 192 9.48 20.20 -35.05
C LYS A 192 9.76 21.15 -36.22
N ARG A 193 10.05 22.43 -35.96
CA ARG A 193 10.43 23.41 -36.98
C ARG A 193 11.81 23.15 -37.59
N TYR A 194 12.67 22.44 -36.88
CA TYR A 194 14.05 22.17 -37.26
C TYR A 194 14.26 20.70 -37.61
N ASN A 195 13.63 19.80 -36.85
CA ASN A 195 13.80 18.35 -36.97
C ASN A 195 12.42 17.65 -36.87
N PRO A 196 11.59 17.69 -37.94
CA PRO A 196 10.22 17.16 -37.91
C PRO A 196 10.14 15.64 -37.69
N GLY A 197 11.20 14.89 -37.98
CA GLY A 197 11.26 13.44 -37.77
C GLY A 197 11.59 13.00 -36.33
N ILE A 198 11.85 13.93 -35.42
CA ILE A 198 12.12 13.60 -34.01
C ILE A 198 10.82 13.70 -33.23
N ASN A 199 10.30 12.55 -32.81
CA ASN A 199 9.17 12.43 -31.90
C ASN A 199 9.59 11.51 -30.75
N ASN A 200 9.27 11.84 -29.51
CA ASN A 200 9.59 10.99 -28.36
C ASN A 200 8.59 11.26 -27.22
N ASN A 201 7.41 10.66 -27.34
CA ASN A 201 6.38 10.73 -26.29
C ASN A 201 6.86 10.08 -24.98
N ASP A 202 7.83 9.18 -25.05
CA ASP A 202 8.39 8.43 -23.92
C ASP A 202 9.08 9.33 -22.88
N MET A 203 9.50 10.54 -23.27
CA MET A 203 10.07 11.53 -22.34
C MET A 203 9.00 12.40 -21.67
N VAL A 204 7.79 12.43 -22.24
CA VAL A 204 6.66 13.25 -21.76
C VAL A 204 5.77 12.44 -20.82
N ILE A 205 5.64 11.14 -21.07
CA ILE A 205 4.74 10.24 -20.35
C ILE A 205 5.57 9.15 -19.69
N LEU A 206 5.39 8.93 -18.38
CA LEU A 206 5.95 7.76 -17.70
C LEU A 206 5.12 6.53 -18.05
N PRO A 207 5.68 5.48 -18.67
CA PRO A 207 4.94 4.26 -18.93
C PRO A 207 4.63 3.54 -17.61
N PRO A 208 3.51 2.81 -17.49
CA PRO A 208 3.11 2.12 -16.26
C PRO A 208 4.13 1.11 -15.70
N ARG A 209 5.07 0.67 -16.54
CA ARG A 209 6.14 -0.27 -16.21
C ARG A 209 7.49 0.41 -15.96
N CYS A 210 7.55 1.75 -15.85
CA CYS A 210 8.80 2.44 -15.55
C CYS A 210 9.27 2.13 -14.12
N SER A 211 10.58 2.20 -13.88
CA SER A 211 11.18 1.90 -12.57
C SER A 211 10.60 2.75 -11.45
N ILE A 212 10.33 4.04 -11.69
CA ILE A 212 9.72 4.95 -10.71
C ILE A 212 8.40 4.38 -10.18
N ILE A 213 7.52 3.90 -11.07
CA ILE A 213 6.23 3.32 -10.69
C ILE A 213 6.41 1.98 -9.97
N LEU A 214 7.38 1.17 -10.38
CA LEU A 214 7.69 -0.10 -9.71
C LEU A 214 8.21 0.13 -8.29
N CYS A 215 9.11 1.10 -8.09
CA CYS A 215 9.61 1.51 -6.78
C CYS A 215 8.46 2.04 -5.90
N ALA A 216 7.60 2.90 -6.45
CA ALA A 216 6.44 3.42 -5.72
C ALA A 216 5.48 2.32 -5.26
N LYS A 217 5.18 1.34 -6.13
CA LYS A 217 4.37 0.18 -5.77
C LYS A 217 5.01 -0.65 -4.66
N ARG A 218 6.33 -0.84 -4.71
CA ARG A 218 7.08 -1.53 -3.66
C ARG A 218 6.99 -0.79 -2.32
N ILE A 219 7.14 0.53 -2.32
CA ILE A 219 7.00 1.36 -1.11
C ILE A 219 5.60 1.21 -0.51
N ILE A 220 4.54 1.24 -1.34
CA ILE A 220 3.16 1.01 -0.86
C ILE A 220 2.99 -0.41 -0.30
N SER A 221 3.54 -1.43 -0.98
CA SER A 221 3.50 -2.81 -0.46
C SER A 221 4.16 -2.94 0.90
N ILE A 222 5.34 -2.34 1.10
CA ILE A 222 6.06 -2.36 2.39
C ILE A 222 5.20 -1.72 3.48
N ARG A 223 4.64 -0.53 3.23
CA ARG A 223 3.76 0.17 4.19
C ARG A 223 2.49 -0.60 4.54
N ASN A 224 1.87 -1.25 3.56
CA ASN A 224 0.65 -2.03 3.79
C ASN A 224 0.93 -3.35 4.52
N MET A 225 2.16 -3.87 4.44
CA MET A 225 2.59 -5.01 5.25
C MET A 225 2.75 -4.59 6.71
N GLU A 226 3.33 -3.41 6.98
CA GLU A 226 3.43 -2.85 8.34
C GLU A 226 2.05 -2.64 8.99
N SER A 227 1.03 -2.16 8.25
CA SER A 227 -0.30 -1.94 8.83
C SER A 227 -1.11 -3.23 9.10
N ASN A 228 -0.80 -4.32 8.40
CA ASN A 228 -1.51 -5.59 8.58
C ASN A 228 -0.96 -6.42 9.75
N ALA A 229 0.29 -6.19 10.16
CA ALA A 229 0.88 -6.80 11.36
C ALA A 229 0.16 -6.31 12.64
N ASP A 230 -0.12 -5.00 12.72
CA ASP A 230 -0.84 -4.39 13.85
C ASP A 230 -2.29 -4.90 13.99
N SER A 231 -3.00 -5.14 12.87
CA SER A 231 -4.36 -5.70 12.88
C SER A 231 -4.41 -7.12 13.46
N ARG A 232 -3.41 -7.94 13.16
CA ARG A 232 -3.42 -9.36 13.55
C ARG A 232 -3.19 -9.55 15.05
N LYS A 233 -2.34 -8.72 15.66
CA LYS A 233 -2.15 -8.70 17.11
C LYS A 233 -3.45 -8.32 17.82
N HIS A 234 -4.12 -7.28 17.32
CA HIS A 234 -5.38 -6.81 17.88
C HIS A 234 -6.44 -7.92 17.91
N ASP A 235 -6.58 -8.68 16.82
CA ASP A 235 -7.53 -9.80 16.73
C ASP A 235 -7.21 -10.91 17.75
N ILE A 236 -5.93 -11.29 17.88
CA ILE A 236 -5.46 -12.29 18.86
C ILE A 236 -5.74 -11.84 20.30
N VAL A 237 -5.50 -10.56 20.59
CA VAL A 237 -5.80 -9.96 21.91
C VAL A 237 -7.31 -9.96 22.19
N CYS A 238 -8.13 -9.58 21.21
CA CYS A 238 -9.59 -9.57 21.37
C CYS A 238 -10.15 -10.97 21.66
N GLU A 239 -9.66 -11.98 20.94
CA GLU A 239 -10.08 -13.37 21.16
C GLU A 239 -9.68 -13.86 22.55
N PHE A 240 -8.43 -13.62 22.97
CA PHE A 240 -7.95 -14.00 24.30
C PHE A 240 -8.74 -13.32 25.43
N VAL A 241 -8.97 -12.00 25.34
CA VAL A 241 -9.73 -11.26 26.36
C VAL A 241 -11.17 -11.77 26.47
N ARG A 242 -11.81 -12.04 25.32
CA ARG A 242 -13.15 -12.63 25.28
C ARG A 242 -13.19 -13.99 25.97
N GLU A 243 -12.21 -14.86 25.71
CA GLU A 243 -12.13 -16.18 26.31
C GLU A 243 -11.94 -16.10 27.83
N ILE A 244 -10.96 -15.34 28.35
CA ILE A 244 -10.69 -15.27 29.80
C ILE A 244 -11.85 -14.63 30.57
N GLN A 245 -12.54 -13.62 30.02
CA GLN A 245 -13.66 -12.98 30.70
C GLN A 245 -14.94 -13.83 30.69
N SER A 246 -15.04 -14.80 29.80
CA SER A 246 -16.16 -15.75 29.79
C SER A 246 -16.08 -16.80 30.92
N ILE A 247 -14.90 -16.97 31.51
CA ILE A 247 -14.60 -18.01 32.49
C ILE A 247 -14.08 -17.49 33.84
N ASP A 248 -13.60 -16.23 33.91
CA ASP A 248 -13.06 -15.59 35.12
C ASP A 248 -13.88 -14.37 35.55
N ASP A 249 -14.84 -14.62 36.44
CA ASP A 249 -15.67 -13.58 37.04
C ASP A 249 -14.89 -12.55 37.87
N ILE A 250 -13.82 -12.98 38.54
CA ILE A 250 -13.05 -12.11 39.42
C ILE A 250 -12.35 -11.07 38.55
N ASN A 251 -11.68 -11.52 37.50
CA ASN A 251 -11.01 -10.63 36.55
C ASN A 251 -12.02 -9.75 35.77
N ARG A 252 -13.19 -10.31 35.39
CA ARG A 252 -14.27 -9.56 34.73
C ARG A 252 -14.82 -8.41 35.59
N GLN A 253 -14.80 -8.56 36.92
CA GLN A 253 -15.23 -7.51 37.85
C GLN A 253 -14.12 -6.49 38.13
N GLU A 254 -12.85 -6.86 37.99
CA GLU A 254 -11.69 -5.99 38.25
C GLU A 254 -11.37 -5.04 37.08
N ILE A 255 -11.43 -5.52 35.83
CA ILE A 255 -11.07 -4.75 34.63
C ILE A 255 -12.09 -4.98 33.51
N SER A 256 -12.47 -3.90 32.79
CA SER A 256 -13.37 -4.00 31.64
C SER A 256 -12.69 -4.65 30.42
N ALA A 257 -13.47 -5.31 29.56
CA ALA A 257 -12.95 -5.95 28.34
C ALA A 257 -12.16 -4.97 27.46
N ASP A 258 -12.74 -3.80 27.23
CA ASP A 258 -12.18 -2.78 26.35
C ASP A 258 -10.86 -2.22 26.92
N ASP A 259 -10.81 -1.97 28.25
CA ASP A 259 -9.58 -1.50 28.89
C ASP A 259 -8.47 -2.56 28.85
N LEU A 260 -8.82 -3.84 28.97
CA LEU A 260 -7.85 -4.94 28.89
C LEU A 260 -7.32 -5.13 27.48
N ILE A 261 -8.19 -5.05 26.47
CA ILE A 261 -7.81 -5.10 25.06
C ILE A 261 -6.84 -3.95 24.78
N VAL A 262 -7.20 -2.72 25.15
CA VAL A 262 -6.32 -1.54 24.95
C VAL A 262 -4.99 -1.70 25.67
N GLN A 263 -4.98 -2.26 26.89
CA GLN A 263 -3.74 -2.48 27.64
C GLN A 263 -2.82 -3.51 26.97
N LEU A 264 -3.38 -4.66 26.57
CA LEU A 264 -2.61 -5.74 25.95
C LEU A 264 -2.15 -5.39 24.54
N ASP A 265 -3.00 -4.73 23.77
CA ASP A 265 -2.71 -4.30 22.39
C ASP A 265 -1.60 -3.24 22.34
N ASN A 266 -1.54 -2.32 23.32
CA ASN A 266 -0.47 -1.33 23.43
C ASN A 266 0.81 -1.84 24.11
N SER A 267 0.78 -3.03 24.72
CA SER A 267 1.95 -3.61 25.41
C SER A 267 2.89 -4.34 24.43
N ASP A 268 4.17 -4.50 24.78
CA ASP A 268 5.04 -5.38 23.99
C ASP A 268 4.63 -6.85 24.15
N ILE A 269 5.06 -7.71 23.22
CA ILE A 269 4.63 -9.11 23.16
C ILE A 269 5.04 -9.89 24.42
N ASN A 270 6.20 -9.60 25.00
CA ASN A 270 6.64 -10.26 26.24
C ASN A 270 5.75 -9.86 27.42
N SER A 271 5.33 -8.60 27.49
CA SER A 271 4.43 -8.08 28.51
C SER A 271 3.03 -8.69 28.39
N ALA A 272 2.52 -8.86 27.17
CA ALA A 272 1.25 -9.55 26.91
C ALA A 272 1.32 -11.04 27.31
N ILE A 273 2.40 -11.73 26.96
CA ILE A 273 2.66 -13.12 27.35
C ILE A 273 2.78 -13.25 28.88
N GLU A 274 3.48 -12.32 29.53
CA GLU A 274 3.62 -12.30 30.99
C GLU A 274 2.27 -12.11 31.67
N PHE A 275 1.41 -11.23 31.15
CA PHE A 275 0.05 -11.07 31.64
C PHE A 275 -0.73 -12.38 31.59
N ALA A 276 -0.73 -13.08 30.45
CA ALA A 276 -1.48 -14.33 30.29
C ALA A 276 -1.00 -15.44 31.24
N ASN A 277 0.32 -15.58 31.41
CA ASN A 277 0.89 -16.55 32.36
C ASN A 277 0.60 -16.21 33.82
N ASN A 278 0.62 -14.92 34.17
CA ASN A 278 0.25 -14.45 35.50
C ASN A 278 -1.24 -14.66 35.79
N TRP A 279 -2.10 -14.47 34.79
CA TRP A 279 -3.52 -14.76 34.90
C TRP A 279 -3.77 -16.25 35.19
N LEU A 280 -3.17 -17.16 34.41
CA LEU A 280 -3.27 -18.61 34.63
C LEU A 280 -2.79 -19.00 36.04
N SER A 281 -1.63 -18.49 36.44
CA SER A 281 -1.05 -18.80 37.76
C SER A 281 -1.93 -18.34 38.92
N LYS A 282 -2.56 -17.16 38.81
CA LYS A 282 -3.51 -16.67 39.81
C LYS A 282 -4.75 -17.56 39.90
N ARG A 283 -5.29 -17.96 38.75
CA ARG A 283 -6.49 -18.79 38.66
C ARG A 283 -6.25 -20.20 39.22
N ASP A 284 -5.11 -20.80 38.89
CA ASP A 284 -4.71 -22.10 39.45
C ASP A 284 -4.56 -22.04 40.97
N ALA A 285 -3.92 -20.98 41.49
CA ALA A 285 -3.76 -20.80 42.93
C ALA A 285 -5.10 -20.64 43.67
N ILE A 286 -6.07 -19.93 43.08
CA ILE A 286 -7.43 -19.81 43.64
C ILE A 286 -8.11 -21.17 43.68
N ARG A 287 -8.03 -21.93 42.58
CA ARG A 287 -8.70 -23.23 42.43
C ARG A 287 -8.08 -24.30 43.35
N ASP A 288 -6.76 -24.30 43.53
CA ASP A 288 -6.07 -25.20 44.45
C ASP A 288 -6.41 -24.90 45.91
N LYS A 289 -6.47 -23.61 46.28
CA LYS A 289 -6.89 -23.19 47.62
C LYS A 289 -8.34 -23.59 47.93
N GLN A 290 -9.24 -23.50 46.96
CA GLN A 290 -10.64 -23.97 47.12
C GLN A 290 -10.70 -25.49 47.36
N LYS A 291 -9.89 -26.28 46.65
CA LYS A 291 -9.82 -27.74 46.88
C LYS A 291 -9.25 -28.11 48.25
N GLU A 292 -8.29 -27.34 48.78
CA GLU A 292 -7.72 -27.56 50.11
C GLU A 292 -8.70 -27.21 51.24
N GLU A 293 -9.57 -26.21 51.04
CA GLU A 293 -10.60 -25.81 52.02
C GLU A 293 -11.83 -26.74 52.03
N GLU A 294 -12.05 -27.50 50.95
CA GLU A 294 -13.14 -28.49 50.81
C GLU A 294 -12.77 -29.91 51.31
N GLN A 295 -11.49 -30.17 51.63
CA GLN A 295 -10.97 -31.44 52.19
C GLN A 295 -10.90 -31.43 53.72
#